data_AF-A0AAV6KCG8-F1
#
_entry.id   AF-A0AAV6KCG8-F1
#
_cell.length_a   1.000
_cell.length_b   1.000
_cell.length_c   1.000
_cell.angle_alpha   90.00
_cell.angle_beta   90.00
_cell.angle_gamma   90.00
#
_symmetry.space_group_name_H-M   'P 1'
#
loop_
_entity.id
_entity.type
_entity.pdbx_description
1 polymer ?
#
loop_
_entity_poly.entity_id
_entity_poly.type
_entity_poly.pdbx_seq_one_letter_code
_entity_poly.pdbx_strand_id
1 'polypeptide(L)'
;MATPYVKEDLPPYLDSTSEQPPLFDGTTRLYTYYQCPFAQRVWIARNYKGLQDEIKLVPIDLKNRPAWYKEKVYPENKDPLKQQFAEELLAYTDTLNKIVYTSFKGDAANEAGSAFDYLETALHKFEDGPFFLGQFSLVDIAYAPFVERFQIFLQDVWKYDITAGRPKLATWIEEVNKIDAYKPTKGDPEFLIQNYRQRFLGQ
;
A
#
# COMPACT_ATOMS: atom_id res chain seq x y z
N MET A 1 17.54 12.83 -2.02
CA MET A 1 17.71 12.21 -0.69
C MET A 1 16.38 12.32 0.04
N ALA A 2 15.92 11.25 0.70
CA ALA A 2 14.67 11.28 1.46
C ALA A 2 14.82 12.22 2.67
N THR A 3 13.82 13.07 2.91
CA THR A 3 13.78 13.96 4.07
C THR A 3 13.55 13.11 5.32
N PRO A 4 14.21 13.39 6.47
CA PRO A 4 14.01 12.60 7.69
C PRO A 4 12.53 12.59 8.09
N TYR A 5 11.98 11.40 8.32
CA TYR A 5 10.61 11.27 8.81
C TYR A 5 10.50 11.84 10.23
N VAL A 6 9.52 12.72 10.45
CA VAL A 6 9.15 13.22 11.77
C VAL A 6 7.99 12.38 12.28
N LYS A 7 8.14 11.83 13.50
CA LYS A 7 7.07 11.10 14.19
C LYS A 7 5.85 12.02 14.36
N GLU A 8 4.70 11.56 13.86
CA GLU A 8 3.46 12.33 13.81
C GLU A 8 2.40 11.68 14.72
N ASP A 9 1.71 12.48 15.53
CA ASP A 9 0.54 12.05 16.26
C ASP A 9 -0.66 11.96 15.31
N LEU A 10 -1.24 10.78 15.17
CA LEU A 10 -2.31 10.54 14.20
C LEU A 10 -3.64 11.12 14.71
N PRO A 11 -4.34 11.94 13.91
CA PRO A 11 -5.67 12.41 14.29
C PRO A 11 -6.68 11.25 14.38
N PRO A 12 -7.73 11.38 15.21
CA PRO A 12 -8.79 10.38 15.32
C PRO A 12 -9.65 10.34 14.03
N TYR A 13 -10.31 9.20 13.80
CA TYR A 13 -11.27 9.05 12.69
C TYR A 13 -12.44 10.02 12.81
N LEU A 14 -12.87 10.57 11.67
CA LEU A 14 -14.13 11.29 11.52
C LEU A 14 -15.24 10.31 11.10
N ASP A 15 -16.36 10.38 11.82
CA ASP A 15 -17.59 9.62 11.59
C ASP A 15 -18.77 10.50 11.11
N SER A 16 -19.99 9.96 11.03
CA SER A 16 -21.18 10.72 10.61
C SER A 16 -21.58 11.87 11.52
N THR A 17 -21.10 11.89 12.76
CA THR A 17 -21.41 12.93 13.75
C THR A 17 -20.36 14.03 13.79
N SER A 18 -19.23 13.79 13.11
CA SER A 18 -18.10 14.70 13.10
C SER A 18 -18.37 15.94 12.23
N GLU A 19 -17.96 17.10 12.73
CA GLU A 19 -18.03 18.33 11.95
C GLU A 19 -17.09 18.28 10.75
N GLN A 20 -17.50 18.91 9.65
CA GLN A 20 -16.68 18.99 8.45
C GLN A 20 -15.47 19.93 8.70
N PRO A 21 -14.23 19.47 8.47
CA PRO A 21 -13.08 20.37 8.49
C PRO A 21 -13.25 21.47 7.43
N PRO A 22 -12.74 22.71 7.67
CA PRO A 22 -12.88 23.81 6.73
C PRO A 22 -12.46 23.43 5.30
N LEU A 23 -13.31 23.73 4.32
CA LEU A 23 -13.03 23.49 2.91
C LEU A 23 -12.40 24.73 2.28
N PHE A 24 -11.36 24.53 1.46
CA PHE A 24 -10.70 25.59 0.67
C PHE A 24 -10.17 26.79 1.49
N ASP A 25 -9.79 26.56 2.74
CA ASP A 25 -9.19 27.55 3.65
C ASP A 25 -7.69 27.79 3.41
N GLY A 26 -7.13 27.25 2.33
CA GLY A 26 -5.70 27.28 2.02
C GLY A 26 -4.89 26.14 2.66
N THR A 27 -5.47 25.36 3.57
CA THR A 27 -4.79 24.18 4.15
C THR A 27 -4.99 22.97 3.25
N THR A 28 -3.88 22.32 2.87
CA THR A 28 -3.92 21.08 2.09
C THR A 28 -4.23 19.89 3.01
N ARG A 29 -5.26 19.11 2.67
CA ARG A 29 -5.72 17.97 3.47
C ARG A 29 -5.76 16.69 2.64
N LEU A 30 -5.16 15.62 3.15
CA LEU A 30 -5.28 14.26 2.63
C LEU A 30 -6.38 13.53 3.38
N TYR A 31 -7.56 13.49 2.78
CA TYR A 31 -8.67 12.67 3.25
C TYR A 31 -8.36 11.19 3.01
N THR A 32 -8.31 10.38 4.08
CA THR A 32 -7.74 9.03 4.05
C THR A 32 -8.56 8.05 4.89
N TYR A 33 -8.23 6.77 4.87
CA TYR A 33 -8.66 5.80 5.88
C TYR A 33 -7.45 4.94 6.19
N TYR A 34 -7.00 4.90 7.45
CA TYR A 34 -5.67 4.35 7.77
C TYR A 34 -5.53 2.88 7.38
N GLN A 35 -6.61 2.10 7.40
CA GLN A 35 -6.56 0.69 7.02
C GLN A 35 -6.72 0.44 5.51
N CYS A 36 -7.00 1.48 4.70
CA CYS A 36 -7.15 1.34 3.24
C CYS A 36 -5.77 1.19 2.57
N PRO A 37 -5.48 0.08 1.86
CA PRO A 37 -4.19 -0.09 1.19
C PRO A 37 -3.97 0.93 0.06
N PHE A 38 -5.04 1.40 -0.60
CA PHE A 38 -4.93 2.43 -1.63
C PHE A 38 -4.59 3.80 -1.03
N ALA A 39 -5.22 4.16 0.10
CA ALA A 39 -4.94 5.43 0.77
C ALA A 39 -3.55 5.42 1.43
N GLN A 40 -3.09 4.25 1.90
CA GLN A 40 -1.74 4.05 2.40
C GLN A 40 -0.68 4.41 1.35
N ARG A 41 -0.91 4.17 0.04
CA ARG A 41 0.01 4.61 -1.04
C ARG A 41 0.31 6.11 -0.96
N VAL A 42 -0.74 6.92 -0.87
CA VAL A 42 -0.61 8.39 -0.84
C VAL A 42 0.00 8.85 0.48
N TRP A 43 -0.30 8.16 1.58
CA TRP A 43 0.29 8.44 2.89
C TRP A 43 1.80 8.15 2.92
N ILE A 44 2.25 7.02 2.37
CA ILE A 44 3.68 6.70 2.23
C ILE A 44 4.38 7.76 1.38
N ALA A 45 3.79 8.15 0.24
CA ALA A 45 4.36 9.17 -0.64
C ALA A 45 4.49 10.53 0.04
N ARG A 46 3.47 10.95 0.82
CA ARG A 46 3.50 12.16 1.65
C ARG A 46 4.66 12.11 2.64
N ASN A 47 4.76 11.03 3.41
CA ASN A 47 5.80 10.87 4.44
C ASN A 47 7.20 10.83 3.81
N TYR A 48 7.36 10.13 2.69
CA TYR A 48 8.65 9.97 2.01
C TYR A 48 9.17 11.29 1.42
N LYS A 49 8.26 12.18 1.02
CA LYS A 49 8.59 13.51 0.53
C LYS A 49 8.79 14.54 1.66
N GLY A 50 8.59 14.17 2.92
CA GLY A 50 8.71 15.11 4.05
C GLY A 50 7.56 16.12 4.13
N LEU A 51 6.39 15.80 3.56
CA LEU A 51 5.25 16.72 3.42
C LEU A 51 4.27 16.65 4.60
N GLN A 52 4.71 16.18 5.77
CA GLN A 52 3.83 16.00 6.93
C GLN A 52 3.26 17.34 7.44
N ASP A 53 4.05 18.40 7.38
CA ASP A 53 3.62 19.73 7.82
C ASP A 53 2.73 20.43 6.81
N GLU A 54 2.89 20.13 5.52
CA GLU A 54 2.17 20.75 4.40
C GLU A 54 0.82 20.08 4.11
N ILE A 55 0.76 18.75 4.22
CA ILE A 55 -0.43 17.95 3.90
C ILE A 55 -0.97 17.38 5.22
N LYS A 56 -2.12 17.82 5.71
CA LYS A 56 -2.70 17.29 6.95
C LYS A 56 -3.55 16.05 6.69
N LEU A 57 -3.39 14.99 7.48
CA LEU A 57 -4.23 13.80 7.37
C LEU A 57 -5.64 14.07 7.90
N VAL A 58 -6.66 13.61 7.17
CA VAL A 58 -8.06 13.63 7.62
C VAL A 58 -8.64 12.22 7.46
N PRO A 59 -8.55 11.37 8.48
CA PRO A 59 -9.03 10.00 8.41
C PRO A 59 -10.57 9.96 8.45
N ILE A 60 -11.16 9.28 7.48
CA ILE A 60 -12.59 9.10 7.24
C ILE A 60 -12.95 7.65 7.54
N ASP A 61 -14.00 7.42 8.32
CA ASP A 61 -14.61 6.09 8.39
C ASP A 61 -15.28 5.72 7.05
N LEU A 62 -14.72 4.72 6.35
CA LEU A 62 -15.29 4.26 5.07
C LEU A 62 -16.64 3.57 5.21
N LYS A 63 -16.95 2.97 6.38
CA LYS A 63 -18.25 2.36 6.65
C LYS A 63 -19.32 3.43 6.87
N ASN A 64 -18.91 4.61 7.33
CA ASN A 64 -19.78 5.71 7.70
C ASN A 64 -19.29 7.05 7.14
N ARG A 65 -19.11 7.09 5.81
CA ARG A 65 -18.41 8.19 5.13
C ARG A 65 -19.29 9.42 4.89
N PRO A 66 -18.73 10.64 4.96
CA PRO A 66 -19.42 11.86 4.57
C PRO A 66 -19.52 11.99 3.04
N ALA A 67 -20.58 12.66 2.58
CA ALA A 67 -21.04 12.59 1.18
C ALA A 67 -20.13 13.29 0.12
N TRP A 68 -19.16 14.12 0.51
CA TRP A 68 -18.53 15.12 -0.36
C TRP A 68 -17.20 14.71 -1.07
N TYR A 69 -16.78 13.44 -1.05
CA TYR A 69 -15.37 13.01 -1.26
C TYR A 69 -14.86 12.73 -2.71
N LYS A 70 -15.66 12.78 -3.79
CA LYS A 70 -15.44 11.86 -4.95
C LYS A 70 -14.71 12.33 -6.24
N GLU A 71 -14.04 13.48 -6.36
CA GLU A 71 -13.63 13.98 -7.70
C GLU A 71 -12.19 14.54 -7.84
N LYS A 72 -11.38 13.92 -8.73
CA LYS A 72 -10.18 14.42 -9.48
C LYS A 72 -8.78 14.05 -8.95
N VAL A 73 -7.79 14.01 -9.89
CA VAL A 73 -6.29 14.07 -9.80
C VAL A 73 -5.62 12.80 -10.39
N TYR A 74 -4.76 12.87 -11.44
CA TYR A 74 -3.28 13.08 -11.43
C TYR A 74 -2.67 13.21 -12.86
N PRO A 75 -1.45 13.80 -13.02
CA PRO A 75 -0.58 13.66 -14.22
C PRO A 75 0.87 13.13 -13.95
N GLU A 76 1.63 12.93 -15.05
CA GLU A 76 2.75 11.96 -15.27
C GLU A 76 4.21 12.51 -15.22
N ASN A 77 5.23 11.61 -15.24
CA ASN A 77 6.68 11.84 -15.00
C ASN A 77 7.61 11.30 -16.14
N LYS A 78 8.91 11.67 -16.18
CA LYS A 78 9.80 11.72 -17.37
C LYS A 78 11.06 10.78 -17.40
N ASP A 79 10.92 9.47 -17.64
CA ASP A 79 12.05 8.59 -18.05
C ASP A 79 11.53 7.38 -18.87
N PRO A 80 11.72 7.29 -20.20
CA PRO A 80 10.94 6.37 -21.05
C PRO A 80 11.01 4.89 -20.69
N LEU A 81 12.17 4.35 -20.30
CA LEU A 81 12.32 2.89 -20.06
C LEU A 81 11.90 2.51 -18.63
N LYS A 82 12.32 3.30 -17.63
CA LYS A 82 11.83 3.09 -16.26
C LYS A 82 10.35 3.43 -16.16
N GLN A 83 9.86 4.38 -16.96
CA GLN A 83 8.45 4.71 -17.10
C GLN A 83 7.67 3.57 -17.74
N GLN A 84 8.10 3.03 -18.88
CA GLN A 84 7.39 1.90 -19.50
C GLN A 84 7.30 0.72 -18.53
N PHE A 85 8.40 0.35 -17.86
CA PHE A 85 8.35 -0.74 -16.89
C PHE A 85 7.53 -0.39 -15.65
N ALA A 86 7.58 0.86 -15.18
CA ALA A 86 6.71 1.32 -14.10
C ALA A 86 5.24 1.25 -14.50
N GLU A 87 4.88 1.66 -15.72
CA GLU A 87 3.51 1.58 -16.25
C GLU A 87 3.04 0.13 -16.36
N GLU A 88 3.88 -0.77 -16.88
CA GLU A 88 3.62 -2.22 -16.91
C GLU A 88 3.35 -2.76 -15.51
N LEU A 89 4.22 -2.44 -14.54
CA LEU A 89 4.06 -2.88 -13.15
C LEU A 89 2.85 -2.23 -12.48
N LEU A 90 2.56 -0.95 -12.73
CA LEU A 90 1.39 -0.27 -12.16
C LEU A 90 0.10 -0.85 -12.73
N ALA A 91 0.05 -1.14 -14.03
CA ALA A 91 -1.08 -1.81 -14.68
C ALA A 91 -1.29 -3.22 -14.11
N TYR A 92 -0.22 -3.95 -13.78
CA TYR A 92 -0.31 -5.28 -13.19
C TYR A 92 -0.86 -5.28 -11.75
N THR A 93 -0.87 -4.15 -11.03
CA THR A 93 -1.33 -4.12 -9.62
C THR A 93 -2.77 -4.63 -9.45
N ASP A 94 -3.66 -4.32 -10.40
CA ASP A 94 -5.04 -4.82 -10.36
C ASP A 94 -5.12 -6.33 -10.63
N THR A 95 -4.26 -6.84 -11.51
CA THR A 95 -4.14 -8.27 -11.79
C THR A 95 -3.62 -9.02 -10.57
N LEU A 96 -2.53 -8.54 -9.94
CA LEU A 96 -2.01 -9.10 -8.69
C LEU A 96 -3.12 -9.18 -7.64
N ASN A 97 -3.79 -8.05 -7.39
CA ASN A 97 -4.85 -7.96 -6.39
C ASN A 97 -5.98 -8.95 -6.71
N LYS A 98 -6.40 -9.03 -7.97
CA LYS A 98 -7.46 -9.95 -8.39
C LYS A 98 -7.08 -11.42 -8.17
N ILE A 99 -5.85 -11.81 -8.53
CA ILE A 99 -5.38 -13.20 -8.35
C ILE A 99 -5.41 -13.55 -6.87
N VAL A 100 -4.75 -12.74 -6.03
CA VAL A 100 -4.59 -13.05 -4.60
C VAL A 100 -5.92 -12.94 -3.83
N TYR A 101 -6.76 -11.95 -4.11
CA TYR A 101 -8.07 -11.87 -3.44
C TYR A 101 -9.02 -12.98 -3.86
N THR A 102 -8.98 -13.42 -5.12
CA THR A 102 -9.80 -14.55 -5.57
C THR A 102 -9.33 -15.83 -4.90
N SER A 103 -8.02 -16.01 -4.75
CA SER A 103 -7.44 -17.21 -4.14
C SER A 103 -7.86 -17.40 -2.68
N PHE A 104 -8.18 -16.33 -1.95
CA PHE A 104 -8.68 -16.43 -0.57
C PHE A 104 -10.01 -17.17 -0.45
N LYS A 105 -10.79 -17.28 -1.53
CA LYS A 105 -12.05 -18.04 -1.58
C LYS A 105 -11.86 -19.48 -2.08
N GLY A 106 -10.64 -19.82 -2.51
CA GLY A 106 -10.26 -21.13 -3.05
C GLY A 106 -9.07 -21.70 -2.28
N ASP A 107 -8.11 -22.27 -3.00
CA ASP A 107 -6.88 -22.79 -2.42
C ASP A 107 -5.74 -21.78 -2.55
N ALA A 108 -5.70 -20.82 -1.62
CA ALA A 108 -4.76 -19.71 -1.69
C ALA A 108 -3.28 -20.15 -1.74
N ALA A 109 -2.93 -21.27 -1.10
CA ALA A 109 -1.55 -21.77 -1.08
C ALA A 109 -1.07 -22.22 -2.47
N ASN A 110 -1.99 -22.72 -3.30
CA ASN A 110 -1.69 -23.18 -4.66
C ASN A 110 -2.00 -22.12 -5.73
N GLU A 111 -2.96 -21.24 -5.49
CA GLU A 111 -3.45 -20.29 -6.50
C GLU A 111 -2.72 -18.94 -6.47
N ALA A 112 -2.20 -18.50 -5.32
CA ALA A 112 -1.56 -17.18 -5.19
C ALA A 112 -0.10 -17.15 -5.69
N GLY A 113 0.57 -18.30 -5.80
CA GLY A 113 2.01 -18.36 -6.03
C GLY A 113 2.48 -17.64 -7.30
N SER A 114 1.76 -17.81 -8.40
CA SER A 114 2.11 -17.19 -9.70
C SER A 114 2.15 -15.65 -9.65
N ALA A 115 1.32 -15.03 -8.81
CA ALA A 115 1.32 -13.58 -8.61
C ALA A 115 2.62 -13.12 -7.92
N PHE A 116 3.11 -13.87 -6.95
CA PHE A 116 4.37 -13.57 -6.27
C PHE A 116 5.60 -13.93 -7.11
N ASP A 117 5.52 -14.98 -7.95
CA ASP A 117 6.58 -15.34 -8.91
C ASP A 117 6.79 -14.23 -9.94
N TYR A 118 5.71 -13.56 -10.36
CA TYR A 118 5.79 -12.38 -11.22
C TYR A 118 6.56 -11.24 -10.52
N LEU A 119 6.28 -10.97 -9.24
CA LEU A 119 7.01 -9.94 -8.49
C LEU A 119 8.48 -10.30 -8.29
N GLU A 120 8.78 -11.55 -7.94
CA GLU A 120 10.16 -12.05 -7.86
C GLU A 120 10.90 -11.80 -9.18
N THR A 121 10.29 -12.18 -10.31
CA THR A 121 10.86 -11.96 -11.66
C THR A 121 11.08 -10.48 -11.95
N ALA A 122 10.10 -9.62 -11.62
CA ALA A 122 10.18 -8.19 -11.85
C ALA A 122 11.33 -7.53 -11.06
N LEU A 123 11.61 -7.99 -9.83
CA LEU A 123 12.70 -7.50 -8.99
C LEU A 123 14.10 -7.88 -9.50
N HIS A 124 14.22 -8.79 -10.48
CA HIS A 124 15.50 -9.08 -11.14
C HIS A 124 15.83 -8.11 -12.29
N LYS A 125 14.89 -7.26 -12.73
CA LYS A 125 15.09 -6.43 -13.94
C LYS A 125 16.20 -5.38 -13.79
N PHE A 126 16.39 -4.85 -12.59
CA PHE A 126 17.36 -3.81 -12.31
C PHE A 126 18.25 -4.22 -11.13
N GLU A 127 19.56 -4.15 -11.32
CA GLU A 127 20.56 -4.58 -10.32
C GLU A 127 21.11 -3.41 -9.48
N ASP A 128 20.71 -2.17 -9.78
CA ASP A 128 21.14 -0.93 -9.11
C ASP A 128 20.42 -0.66 -7.78
N GLY A 129 19.79 -1.70 -7.19
CA GLY A 129 19.29 -1.72 -5.83
C GLY A 129 18.15 -2.73 -5.61
N PRO A 130 17.58 -2.79 -4.40
CA PRO A 130 16.64 -3.84 -3.99
C PRO A 130 15.18 -3.56 -4.38
N PHE A 131 14.90 -2.46 -5.09
CA PHE A 131 13.55 -2.00 -5.43
C PHE A 131 13.19 -2.30 -6.89
N PHE A 132 11.90 -2.22 -7.24
CA PHE A 132 11.43 -2.57 -8.59
C PHE A 132 12.10 -1.78 -9.72
N LEU A 133 12.57 -0.56 -9.45
CA LEU A 133 13.31 0.29 -10.40
C LEU A 133 14.78 0.51 -9.98
N GLY A 134 15.32 -0.42 -9.19
CA GLY A 134 16.60 -0.32 -8.48
C GLY A 134 16.52 0.53 -7.22
N GLN A 135 16.03 1.75 -7.36
CA GLN A 135 15.82 2.71 -6.27
C GLN A 135 14.34 2.79 -5.86
N PHE A 136 14.08 3.16 -4.60
CA PHE A 136 12.71 3.25 -4.08
C PHE A 136 11.88 4.26 -4.88
N SER A 137 10.69 3.84 -5.29
CA SER A 137 9.87 4.53 -6.28
C SER A 137 8.37 4.42 -5.98
N LEU A 138 7.56 5.08 -6.82
CA LEU A 138 6.10 4.94 -6.75
C LEU A 138 5.61 3.52 -7.02
N VAL A 139 6.39 2.70 -7.73
CA VAL A 139 6.06 1.29 -7.97
C VAL A 139 6.10 0.54 -6.64
N ASP A 140 7.17 0.70 -5.85
CA ASP A 140 7.29 0.07 -4.53
C ASP A 140 6.16 0.52 -3.60
N ILE A 141 5.84 1.82 -3.61
CA ILE A 141 4.71 2.40 -2.86
C ILE A 141 3.37 1.77 -3.30
N ALA A 142 3.20 1.47 -4.59
CA ALA A 142 1.96 0.87 -5.10
C ALA A 142 1.76 -0.58 -4.62
N TYR A 143 2.85 -1.34 -4.48
CA TYR A 143 2.84 -2.75 -4.08
C TYR A 143 2.89 -2.95 -2.56
N ALA A 144 3.65 -2.14 -1.81
CA ALA A 144 3.90 -2.32 -0.38
C ALA A 144 2.64 -2.54 0.48
N PRO A 145 1.58 -1.73 0.37
CA PRO A 145 0.36 -1.94 1.15
C PRO A 145 -0.32 -3.30 0.91
N PHE A 146 -0.25 -3.81 -0.32
CA PHE A 146 -0.91 -5.06 -0.69
C PHE A 146 -0.07 -6.26 -0.29
N VAL A 147 1.23 -6.25 -0.60
CA VAL A 147 2.15 -7.32 -0.20
C VAL A 147 2.18 -7.47 1.32
N GLU A 148 2.19 -6.37 2.08
CA GLU A 148 2.05 -6.37 3.55
C GLU A 148 0.83 -7.17 4.00
N ARG A 149 -0.35 -6.85 3.44
CA ARG A 149 -1.61 -7.47 3.86
C ARG A 149 -1.70 -8.93 3.42
N PHE A 150 -1.25 -9.24 2.21
CA PHE A 150 -1.24 -10.59 1.68
C PHE A 150 -0.30 -11.49 2.46
N GLN A 151 0.90 -11.02 2.79
CA GLN A 151 1.85 -11.76 3.61
C GLN A 151 1.24 -12.15 4.96
N ILE A 152 0.65 -11.19 5.68
CA ILE A 152 0.05 -11.43 6.99
C ILE A 152 -1.08 -12.46 6.88
N PHE A 153 -2.00 -12.27 5.95
CA PHE A 153 -3.21 -13.10 5.87
C PHE A 153 -2.92 -14.51 5.33
N LEU A 154 -2.08 -14.64 4.31
CA LEU A 154 -1.66 -15.93 3.75
C LEU A 154 -0.90 -16.76 4.79
N GLN A 155 0.00 -16.12 5.56
CA GLN A 155 0.73 -16.77 6.64
C GLN A 155 -0.20 -17.16 7.79
N ASP A 156 -1.18 -16.34 8.16
CA ASP A 156 -2.10 -16.66 9.26
C ASP A 156 -3.02 -17.84 8.92
N VAL A 157 -3.71 -17.76 7.78
CA VAL A 157 -4.80 -18.69 7.45
C VAL A 157 -4.28 -19.97 6.79
N TRP A 158 -3.35 -19.86 5.84
CA TRP A 158 -2.87 -21.01 5.04
C TRP A 158 -1.44 -21.44 5.39
N LYS A 159 -0.77 -20.76 6.33
CA LYS A 159 0.66 -20.97 6.65
C LYS A 159 1.54 -20.88 5.39
N TYR A 160 1.11 -20.06 4.44
CA TYR A 160 1.77 -19.88 3.16
C TYR A 160 2.78 -18.73 3.24
N ASP A 161 4.06 -19.08 3.20
CA ASP A 161 5.15 -18.11 3.17
C ASP A 161 5.39 -17.62 1.75
N ILE A 162 5.00 -16.38 1.47
CA ILE A 162 5.19 -15.76 0.15
C ILE A 162 6.67 -15.57 -0.21
N THR A 163 7.60 -15.66 0.75
CA THR A 163 9.03 -15.46 0.55
C THR A 163 9.78 -16.76 0.23
N ALA A 164 9.17 -17.91 0.50
CA ALA A 164 9.77 -19.21 0.20
C ALA A 164 10.03 -19.36 -1.30
N GLY A 165 11.30 -19.54 -1.68
CA GLY A 165 11.73 -19.61 -3.08
C GLY A 165 11.79 -18.26 -3.81
N ARG A 166 11.57 -17.13 -3.11
CA ARG A 166 11.52 -15.77 -3.69
C ARG A 166 12.48 -14.81 -2.95
N PRO A 167 13.81 -14.99 -3.12
CA PRO A 167 14.80 -14.24 -2.35
C PRO A 167 14.82 -12.74 -2.65
N LYS A 168 14.52 -12.30 -3.89
CA LYS A 168 14.42 -10.87 -4.19
C LYS A 168 13.20 -10.26 -3.53
N LEU A 169 12.06 -10.95 -3.54
CA LEU A 169 10.86 -10.52 -2.84
C LEU A 169 11.10 -10.44 -1.32
N ALA A 170 11.80 -11.42 -0.74
CA ALA A 170 12.19 -11.40 0.67
C ALA A 170 13.04 -10.16 1.01
N THR A 171 14.06 -9.89 0.19
CA THR A 171 14.93 -8.71 0.32
C THR A 171 14.14 -7.41 0.19
N TRP A 172 13.25 -7.33 -0.80
CA TRP A 172 12.40 -6.17 -1.03
C TRP A 172 11.50 -5.89 0.18
N ILE A 173 10.86 -6.91 0.76
CA ILE A 173 10.05 -6.76 1.98
C ILE A 173 10.91 -6.23 3.13
N GLU A 174 12.11 -6.78 3.32
CA GLU A 174 13.04 -6.34 4.36
C GLU A 174 13.40 -4.86 4.21
N GLU A 175 13.81 -4.46 3.00
CA GLU A 175 14.24 -3.09 2.70
C GLU A 175 13.09 -2.08 2.77
N VAL A 176 11.90 -2.44 2.29
CA VAL A 176 10.69 -1.59 2.45
C VAL A 176 10.38 -1.39 3.95
N ASN A 177 10.49 -2.42 4.79
CA ASN A 177 10.27 -2.31 6.23
C ASN A 177 11.32 -1.45 6.95
N LYS A 178 12.47 -1.14 6.32
CA LYS A 178 13.47 -0.20 6.87
C LYS A 178 13.10 1.26 6.61
N ILE A 179 12.19 1.55 5.67
CA ILE A 179 11.82 2.92 5.29
C ILE A 179 10.97 3.59 6.38
N ASP A 180 11.49 4.64 6.98
CA ASP A 180 10.81 5.37 8.07
C ASP A 180 9.49 6.02 7.63
N ALA A 181 9.37 6.39 6.35
CA ALA A 181 8.12 6.89 5.79
C ALA A 181 7.00 5.83 5.71
N TYR A 182 7.36 4.54 5.65
CA TYR A 182 6.43 3.43 5.49
C TYR A 182 6.00 2.82 6.82
N LYS A 183 6.94 2.59 7.75
CA LYS A 183 6.68 2.00 9.09
C LYS A 183 5.44 2.55 9.82
N PRO A 184 5.22 3.88 9.94
CA PRO A 184 4.07 4.42 10.66
C PRO A 184 2.74 4.24 9.93
N THR A 185 2.75 3.79 8.67
CA THR A 185 1.56 3.63 7.84
C THR A 185 0.99 2.22 7.85
N LYS A 186 1.70 1.26 8.47
CA LYS A 186 1.32 -0.15 8.46
C LYS A 186 -0.04 -0.36 9.11
N GLY A 187 -0.82 -1.25 8.52
CA GLY A 187 -2.11 -1.64 9.05
C GLY A 187 -1.96 -2.41 10.36
N ASP A 188 -3.03 -2.41 11.15
CA ASP A 188 -3.10 -3.27 12.34
C ASP A 188 -3.30 -4.73 11.89
N PRO A 189 -2.35 -5.66 12.17
CA PRO A 189 -2.46 -7.05 11.74
C PRO A 189 -3.69 -7.77 12.29
N GLU A 190 -4.09 -7.50 13.53
CA GLU A 190 -5.24 -8.19 14.15
C GLU A 190 -6.54 -7.74 13.50
N PHE A 191 -6.72 -6.42 13.37
CA PHE A 191 -7.84 -5.86 12.63
C PHE A 191 -7.91 -6.37 11.19
N LEU A 192 -6.76 -6.44 10.51
CA LEU A 192 -6.67 -6.95 9.13
C LEU A 192 -7.15 -8.40 9.04
N ILE A 193 -6.60 -9.29 9.87
CA ILE A 193 -6.95 -10.72 9.86
C ILE A 193 -8.45 -10.88 10.12
N GLN A 194 -8.98 -10.21 11.16
CA GLN A 194 -10.40 -10.28 11.48
C GLN A 194 -11.26 -9.79 10.32
N ASN A 195 -10.92 -8.63 9.73
CA ASN A 195 -11.68 -8.07 8.62
C ASN A 195 -11.67 -8.98 7.38
N TYR A 196 -10.52 -9.59 7.07
CA TYR A 196 -10.38 -10.46 5.90
C TYR A 196 -11.05 -11.81 6.10
N ARG A 197 -11.02 -12.38 7.31
CA ARG A 197 -11.83 -13.56 7.67
C ARG A 197 -13.32 -13.31 7.44
N GLN A 198 -13.83 -12.18 7.94
CA GLN A 198 -15.22 -11.80 7.73
C GLN A 198 -15.56 -11.61 6.25
N ARG A 199 -14.69 -10.92 5.51
CA ARG A 199 -14.94 -10.56 4.11
C ARG A 199 -14.82 -11.73 3.14
N PHE A 200 -13.82 -12.58 3.30
CA PHE A 200 -13.45 -13.59 2.31
C PHE A 200 -13.84 -15.00 2.74
N LEU A 201 -13.90 -15.28 4.03
CA LEU A 201 -14.21 -16.61 4.58
C LEU A 201 -15.59 -16.68 5.23
N GLY A 202 -16.25 -15.54 5.45
CA GLY A 202 -17.55 -15.47 6.14
C GLY A 202 -17.47 -15.84 7.63
N GLN A 203 -16.29 -15.65 8.24
CA GLN A 203 -15.99 -15.96 9.64
C GLN A 203 -15.96 -14.71 10.52
#